data_AF-A0AAU0MQM9-F1
#
_entry.id   AF-A0AAU0MQM9-F1
#
_cell.length_a   1.000
_cell.length_b   1.000
_cell.length_c   1.000
_cell.angle_alpha   90.00
_cell.angle_beta   90.00
_cell.angle_gamma   90.00
#
_symmetry.space_group_name_H-M   'P 1'
#
loop_
_entity.id
_entity.type
_entity.pdbx_description
1 polymer ?
#
loop_
_entity_poly.entity_id
_entity_poly.type
_entity_poly.pdbx_seq_one_letter_code
_entity_poly.pdbx_strand_id
1 'polypeptide(L)'
;MHWSLFACAGLVLIGVHSLKLPVVGGRLGAIAAFVCGLLFAVVAVKTTVNASGIGRTTDFDKIVNAAVAEAKQDDRPLIVFTGASYSRNGLDPERLTIALNEAGYRYRAINLSIEAASLIERDSHLQQFIKLSERVPEVVFVEVAKPFDHRAAFMFGNSKFNARAIEQFDLKTSAWTGFGIVGGACEGKAGCIKDAGFLGLHAALNFFNIGLIGRGERPDAAGTLLSYDPQDEPRQESEPADANNILPVTDWTAPQWVRSYRTIMRDRLLTTGVQTVGYYQPPVISPEHRMYVAALCADELAAFPCIDPNDPELLELLTEPLWFDPEHLLDDGAAIYTRWLAGELIDSGALTAPTHATAASEVAQ
;
A
#
# COMPACT_ATOMS: atom_id res chain seq x y z
N MET A 1 -5.87 -3.86 -34.14
CA MET A 1 -5.52 -4.94 -33.18
C MET A 1 -6.71 -5.80 -32.72
N HIS A 2 -7.98 -5.44 -32.99
CA HIS A 2 -9.14 -6.23 -32.54
C HIS A 2 -9.49 -7.44 -33.43
N TRP A 3 -9.14 -7.39 -34.72
CA TRP A 3 -9.49 -8.45 -35.69
C TRP A 3 -8.84 -9.80 -35.41
N SER A 4 -7.62 -9.82 -34.86
CA SER A 4 -6.92 -11.04 -34.47
C SER A 4 -7.56 -11.74 -33.27
N LEU A 5 -8.08 -10.98 -32.29
CA LEU A 5 -8.84 -11.53 -31.16
C LEU A 5 -10.19 -12.11 -31.61
N PHE A 6 -10.91 -11.41 -32.51
CA PHE A 6 -12.14 -11.94 -33.10
C PHE A 6 -11.88 -13.16 -34.00
N ALA A 7 -10.75 -13.19 -34.71
CA ALA A 7 -10.34 -14.35 -35.50
C ALA A 7 -9.99 -15.55 -34.59
N CYS A 8 -9.27 -15.35 -33.49
CA CYS A 8 -8.99 -16.40 -32.53
C CYS A 8 -10.26 -16.90 -31.83
N ALA A 9 -11.16 -16.00 -31.40
CA ALA A 9 -12.45 -16.39 -30.82
C ALA A 9 -13.32 -17.15 -31.84
N GLY A 10 -13.33 -16.72 -33.10
CA GLY A 10 -13.98 -17.40 -34.20
C GLY A 10 -13.39 -18.79 -34.47
N LEU A 11 -12.06 -18.92 -34.44
CA LEU A 11 -11.36 -20.21 -34.61
C LEU A 11 -11.59 -21.16 -33.43
N VAL A 12 -11.69 -20.65 -32.20
CA VAL A 12 -12.06 -21.44 -31.02
C VAL A 12 -13.52 -21.92 -31.13
N LEU A 13 -14.44 -21.05 -31.53
CA LEU A 13 -15.85 -21.42 -31.78
C LEU A 13 -15.97 -22.46 -32.90
N ILE A 14 -15.24 -22.29 -34.00
CA ILE A 14 -15.17 -23.26 -35.10
C ILE A 14 -14.54 -24.56 -34.62
N GLY A 15 -13.48 -24.52 -33.82
CA GLY A 15 -12.84 -25.71 -33.24
C GLY A 15 -13.78 -26.49 -32.33
N VAL A 16 -14.52 -25.82 -31.45
CA VAL A 16 -15.54 -26.41 -30.57
C VAL A 16 -16.71 -26.97 -31.38
N HIS A 17 -17.09 -26.33 -32.48
CA HIS A 17 -18.18 -26.81 -33.34
C HIS A 17 -17.76 -27.96 -34.26
N SER A 18 -16.50 -27.98 -34.70
CA SER A 18 -15.92 -29.01 -35.57
C SER A 18 -15.50 -30.26 -34.81
N LEU A 19 -15.14 -30.11 -33.53
CA LEU A 19 -15.06 -31.21 -32.57
C LEU A 19 -16.49 -31.63 -32.21
N LYS A 20 -17.11 -32.41 -33.11
CA LYS A 20 -18.30 -33.20 -32.77
C LYS A 20 -17.94 -34.19 -31.68
N LEU A 21 -17.97 -33.74 -30.42
CA LEU A 21 -17.89 -34.62 -29.27
C LEU A 21 -19.08 -35.59 -29.35
N PRO A 22 -18.87 -36.91 -29.18
CA PRO A 22 -19.93 -37.89 -29.25
C PRO A 22 -21.04 -37.52 -28.26
N VAL A 23 -22.29 -37.59 -28.72
CA VAL A 23 -23.53 -37.09 -28.09
C VAL A 23 -23.95 -37.90 -26.85
N VAL A 24 -23.01 -38.56 -26.17
CA VAL A 24 -23.23 -39.32 -24.92
C VAL A 24 -22.55 -38.61 -23.75
N GLY A 25 -22.70 -37.29 -23.68
CA GLY A 25 -22.36 -36.50 -22.50
C GLY A 25 -23.65 -36.11 -21.79
N GLY A 26 -23.88 -36.61 -20.58
CA GLY A 26 -24.96 -36.11 -19.73
C GLY A 26 -24.80 -34.60 -19.47
N ARG A 27 -25.84 -33.93 -18.94
CA ARG A 27 -25.82 -32.48 -18.62
C ARG A 27 -24.54 -32.04 -17.88
N LEU A 28 -23.99 -32.89 -17.03
CA LEU A 28 -22.73 -32.67 -16.31
C LEU A 28 -21.52 -32.52 -17.23
N GLY A 29 -21.43 -33.32 -18.31
CA GLY A 29 -20.35 -33.22 -19.28
C GLY A 29 -20.39 -31.92 -20.08
N ALA A 30 -21.60 -31.45 -20.44
CA ALA A 30 -21.78 -30.16 -21.10
C ALA A 30 -21.42 -28.98 -20.17
N ILE A 31 -21.84 -29.03 -18.90
CA ILE A 31 -21.47 -28.02 -17.89
C ILE A 31 -19.95 -28.00 -17.69
N ALA A 32 -19.33 -29.17 -17.53
CA ALA A 32 -17.88 -29.27 -17.35
C ALA A 32 -17.13 -28.70 -18.57
N ALA A 33 -17.54 -29.05 -19.79
CA ALA A 33 -16.94 -28.52 -21.01
C ALA A 33 -17.09 -27.00 -21.11
N PHE A 34 -18.26 -26.44 -20.77
CA PHE A 34 -18.48 -25.00 -20.74
C PHE A 34 -17.57 -24.30 -19.72
N VAL A 35 -17.50 -24.82 -18.49
CA VAL A 35 -16.64 -24.26 -17.44
C VAL A 35 -15.16 -24.33 -17.84
N CYS A 36 -14.69 -25.47 -18.36
CA CYS A 36 -13.32 -25.60 -18.85
C CYS A 36 -13.01 -24.63 -20.00
N GLY A 37 -13.95 -24.47 -20.95
CA GLY A 37 -13.81 -23.51 -22.05
C GLY A 37 -13.76 -22.07 -21.55
N LEU A 38 -14.61 -21.70 -20.60
CA LEU A 38 -14.61 -20.39 -19.96
C LEU A 38 -13.28 -20.11 -19.23
N LEU A 39 -12.81 -21.05 -18.41
CA LEU A 39 -11.55 -20.93 -17.69
C LEU A 39 -10.37 -20.77 -18.65
N PHE A 40 -10.33 -21.58 -19.71
CA PHE A 40 -9.29 -21.48 -20.73
C PHE A 40 -9.32 -20.11 -21.43
N ALA A 41 -10.50 -19.63 -21.83
CA ALA A 41 -10.65 -18.33 -22.46
C ALA A 41 -10.19 -17.18 -21.55
N VAL A 42 -10.59 -17.21 -20.27
CA VAL A 42 -10.19 -16.21 -19.27
C VAL A 42 -8.68 -16.19 -19.09
N VAL A 43 -8.06 -17.36 -18.91
CA VAL A 43 -6.59 -17.48 -18.76
C VAL A 43 -5.87 -17.01 -20.02
N ALA A 44 -6.34 -17.39 -21.21
CA ALA A 44 -5.74 -16.96 -22.48
C ALA A 44 -5.82 -15.43 -22.66
N VAL A 45 -6.99 -14.84 -22.37
CA VAL A 45 -7.18 -13.38 -22.45
C VAL A 45 -6.31 -12.68 -21.42
N LYS A 46 -6.33 -13.08 -20.14
CA LYS A 46 -5.49 -12.48 -19.09
C LYS A 46 -4.01 -12.58 -19.42
N THR A 47 -3.54 -13.73 -19.90
CA THR A 47 -2.13 -13.90 -20.30
C THR A 47 -1.76 -12.93 -21.42
N THR A 48 -2.61 -12.79 -22.43
CA THR A 48 -2.39 -11.88 -23.56
C THR A 48 -2.41 -10.41 -23.14
N VAL A 49 -3.37 -10.04 -22.31
CA VAL A 49 -3.57 -8.69 -21.78
C VAL A 49 -2.40 -8.29 -20.87
N ASN A 50 -2.00 -9.17 -19.95
CA ASN A 50 -0.83 -8.98 -19.09
C ASN A 50 0.47 -8.86 -19.90
N ALA A 51 0.65 -9.71 -20.93
CA ALA A 51 1.81 -9.62 -21.81
C ALA A 51 1.85 -8.31 -22.61
N SER A 52 0.69 -7.72 -22.89
CA SER A 52 0.57 -6.41 -23.54
C SER A 52 0.69 -5.23 -22.56
N GLY A 53 0.81 -5.51 -21.26
CA GLY A 53 0.81 -4.49 -20.21
C GLY A 53 -0.49 -3.68 -20.13
N ILE A 54 -1.60 -4.23 -20.63
CA ILE A 54 -2.91 -3.57 -20.59
C ILE A 54 -3.64 -4.06 -19.35
N GLY A 55 -4.32 -3.17 -18.64
CA GLY A 55 -5.11 -3.51 -17.48
C GLY A 55 -6.19 -2.47 -17.21
N ARG A 56 -6.95 -2.68 -16.14
CA ARG A 56 -7.83 -1.66 -15.61
C ARG A 56 -7.03 -0.82 -14.63
N THR A 57 -6.80 0.43 -15.00
CA THR A 57 -6.10 1.38 -14.14
C THR A 57 -7.02 1.91 -13.05
N THR A 58 -6.44 2.21 -11.89
CA THR A 58 -7.13 2.84 -10.78
C THR A 58 -6.28 3.97 -10.20
N ASP A 59 -6.72 4.60 -9.12
CA ASP A 59 -5.89 5.60 -8.43
C ASP A 59 -4.57 5.00 -7.90
N PHE A 60 -4.52 3.67 -7.75
CA PHE A 60 -3.28 2.91 -7.52
C PHE A 60 -2.20 3.27 -8.56
N ASP A 61 -2.52 3.08 -9.86
CA ASP A 61 -1.58 3.31 -10.94
C ASP A 61 -1.20 4.79 -11.06
N LYS A 62 -2.16 5.69 -10.83
CA LYS A 62 -1.91 7.14 -10.90
C LYS A 62 -0.93 7.62 -9.82
N ILE A 63 -1.05 7.09 -8.60
CA ILE A 63 -0.15 7.41 -7.48
C ILE A 63 1.25 6.87 -7.77
N VAL A 64 1.35 5.62 -8.23
CA VAL A 64 2.64 5.04 -8.63
C VAL A 64 3.28 5.85 -9.76
N ASN A 65 2.51 6.27 -10.77
CA ASN A 65 3.03 7.09 -11.87
C ASN A 65 3.57 8.45 -11.40
N ALA A 66 2.88 9.12 -10.48
CA ALA A 66 3.34 10.39 -9.90
C ALA A 66 4.67 10.19 -9.18
N ALA A 67 4.75 9.19 -8.30
CA ALA A 67 5.97 8.85 -7.58
C ALA A 67 7.13 8.44 -8.51
N VAL A 68 6.85 7.66 -9.57
CA VAL A 68 7.85 7.29 -10.59
C VAL A 68 8.38 8.52 -11.32
N ALA A 69 7.50 9.46 -11.67
CA ALA A 69 7.90 10.70 -12.31
C ALA A 69 8.83 11.53 -11.41
N GLU A 70 8.48 11.69 -10.13
CA GLU A 70 9.32 12.36 -9.14
C GLU A 70 10.67 11.67 -8.96
N ALA A 71 10.66 10.34 -8.79
CA ALA A 71 11.88 9.56 -8.60
C ALA A 71 12.83 9.61 -9.81
N LYS A 72 12.32 9.84 -11.03
CA LYS A 72 13.14 9.97 -12.24
C LYS A 72 13.68 11.38 -12.47
N GLN A 73 13.07 12.40 -11.87
CA GLN A 73 13.51 13.80 -12.00
C GLN A 73 14.61 14.18 -11.01
N ASP A 74 14.86 13.34 -10.02
CA ASP A 74 15.77 13.61 -8.91
C ASP A 74 16.80 12.49 -8.77
N ASP A 75 18.08 12.80 -8.69
CA ASP A 75 19.15 11.80 -8.57
C ASP A 75 19.47 11.41 -7.12
N ARG A 76 18.93 12.15 -6.14
CA ARG A 76 19.14 11.91 -4.71
C ARG A 76 18.66 10.52 -4.27
N PRO A 77 19.29 9.90 -3.25
CA PRO A 77 18.77 8.70 -2.61
C PRO A 77 17.30 8.86 -2.21
N LEU A 78 16.51 7.80 -2.39
CA LEU A 78 15.08 7.83 -2.11
C LEU A 78 14.81 7.30 -0.70
N ILE A 79 13.95 8.02 0.02
CA ILE A 79 13.22 7.51 1.18
C ILE A 79 11.75 7.38 0.80
N VAL A 80 11.21 6.16 0.88
CA VAL A 80 9.84 5.87 0.45
C VAL A 80 8.98 5.53 1.65
N PHE A 81 7.87 6.25 1.81
CA PHE A 81 6.85 6.00 2.81
C PHE A 81 5.68 5.27 2.17
N THR A 82 5.38 4.07 2.66
CA THR A 82 4.17 3.33 2.28
C THR A 82 3.13 3.46 3.38
N GLY A 83 1.88 3.76 3.01
CA GLY A 83 0.85 4.04 3.99
C GLY A 83 -0.56 4.00 3.44
N ALA A 84 -1.52 4.23 4.32
CA ALA A 84 -2.92 4.33 3.99
C ALA A 84 -3.38 5.79 4.12
N SER A 85 -4.62 6.03 4.56
CA SER A 85 -5.15 7.38 4.71
C SER A 85 -4.40 8.22 5.75
N TYR A 86 -3.88 7.61 6.82
CA TYR A 86 -3.06 8.30 7.83
C TYR A 86 -1.88 9.03 7.18
N SER A 87 -1.07 8.32 6.39
CA SER A 87 0.07 8.92 5.69
C SER A 87 -0.33 9.72 4.45
N ARG A 88 -1.47 9.43 3.83
CA ARG A 88 -2.01 10.22 2.71
C ARG A 88 -2.29 11.66 3.15
N ASN A 89 -2.83 11.84 4.35
CA ASN A 89 -3.23 13.13 4.90
C ASN A 89 -2.16 13.76 5.80
N GLY A 90 -1.35 12.94 6.48
CA GLY A 90 -0.39 13.39 7.48
C GLY A 90 1.01 13.70 6.96
N LEU A 91 1.42 13.15 5.81
CA LEU A 91 2.81 13.24 5.34
C LEU A 91 2.96 14.01 4.03
N ASP A 92 3.55 15.20 4.12
CA ASP A 92 3.95 16.00 2.96
C ASP A 92 5.39 15.62 2.53
N PRO A 93 5.57 14.93 1.39
CA PRO A 93 6.89 14.50 0.93
C PRO A 93 7.80 15.67 0.51
N GLU A 94 7.25 16.80 0.07
CA GLU A 94 8.05 17.97 -0.33
C GLU A 94 8.59 18.69 0.90
N ARG A 95 7.73 18.95 1.89
CA ARG A 95 8.18 19.54 3.17
C ARG A 95 9.21 18.65 3.86
N LEU A 96 9.03 17.33 3.84
CA LEU A 96 10.01 16.41 4.40
C LEU A 96 11.36 16.47 3.65
N THR A 97 11.30 16.48 2.32
CA THR A 97 12.49 16.60 1.47
C THR A 97 13.27 17.89 1.77
N ILE A 98 12.56 19.00 1.96
CA ILE A 98 13.17 20.29 2.31
C ILE A 98 13.81 20.22 3.69
N ALA A 99 13.08 19.75 4.70
CA ALA A 99 13.59 19.66 6.08
C ALA A 99 14.84 18.77 6.19
N LEU A 100 14.85 17.61 5.54
CA LEU A 100 16.02 16.72 5.51
C LEU A 100 17.21 17.39 4.82
N ASN A 101 16.99 18.06 3.69
CA ASN A 101 18.05 18.77 2.97
C ASN A 101 18.66 19.90 3.81
N GLU A 102 17.83 20.68 4.51
CA GLU A 102 18.27 21.76 5.39
C GLU A 102 19.15 21.24 6.53
N ALA A 103 18.89 20.01 7.00
CA ALA A 103 19.72 19.30 7.96
C ALA A 103 20.95 18.60 7.35
N GLY A 104 21.19 18.73 6.04
CA GLY A 104 22.32 18.13 5.32
C GLY A 104 22.11 16.71 4.81
N TYR A 105 20.91 16.14 4.98
CA TYR A 105 20.53 14.82 4.51
C TYR A 105 19.88 14.93 3.12
N ARG A 106 20.65 14.67 2.07
CA ARG A 106 20.24 14.85 0.67
C ARG A 106 19.33 13.72 0.17
N TYR A 107 18.21 13.46 0.82
CA TYR A 107 17.21 12.50 0.35
C TYR A 107 16.12 13.17 -0.47
N ARG A 108 15.45 12.37 -1.31
CA ARG A 108 14.15 12.69 -1.88
C ARG A 108 13.11 11.80 -1.19
N ALA A 109 12.18 12.42 -0.47
CA ALA A 109 11.07 11.71 0.12
C ALA A 109 9.97 11.47 -0.91
N ILE A 110 9.40 10.27 -0.89
CA ILE A 110 8.30 9.83 -1.76
C ILE A 110 7.20 9.26 -0.88
N ASN A 111 5.98 9.74 -1.04
CA ASN A 111 4.80 9.19 -0.39
C ASN A 111 4.05 8.27 -1.38
N LEU A 112 3.86 7.00 -1.02
CA LEU A 112 3.13 5.98 -1.81
C LEU A 112 1.82 5.56 -1.13
N SER A 113 1.25 6.46 -0.33
CA SER A 113 0.05 6.18 0.44
C SER A 113 -1.23 6.32 -0.37
N ILE A 114 -2.20 5.46 -0.08
CA ILE A 114 -3.51 5.47 -0.73
C ILE A 114 -4.60 5.14 0.28
N GLU A 115 -5.75 5.81 0.19
CA GLU A 115 -6.83 5.69 1.18
C GLU A 115 -7.23 4.22 1.41
N ALA A 116 -7.44 3.82 2.68
CA ALA A 116 -7.89 2.48 3.06
C ALA A 116 -7.04 1.30 2.54
N ALA A 117 -5.76 1.52 2.21
CA ALA A 117 -4.90 0.49 1.65
C ALA A 117 -4.56 -0.62 2.66
N SER A 118 -4.79 -1.86 2.27
CA SER A 118 -4.28 -3.01 3.02
C SER A 118 -2.74 -3.04 2.97
N LEU A 119 -2.10 -3.71 3.93
CA LEU A 119 -0.65 -3.89 3.91
C LEU A 119 -0.16 -4.59 2.63
N ILE A 120 -0.97 -5.52 2.09
CA ILE A 120 -0.64 -6.26 0.89
C ILE A 120 -0.73 -5.36 -0.35
N GLU A 121 -1.73 -4.48 -0.40
CA GLU A 121 -1.87 -3.49 -1.48
C GLU A 121 -0.72 -2.48 -1.46
N ARG A 122 -0.36 -1.97 -0.28
CA ARG A 122 0.79 -1.07 -0.08
C ARG A 122 2.11 -1.68 -0.55
N ASP A 123 2.31 -2.97 -0.26
CA ASP A 123 3.47 -3.69 -0.75
C ASP A 123 3.45 -3.82 -2.28
N SER A 124 2.31 -4.17 -2.88
CA SER A 124 2.18 -4.22 -4.35
C SER A 124 2.47 -2.86 -5.01
N HIS A 125 2.04 -1.75 -4.40
CA HIS A 125 2.41 -0.39 -4.79
C HIS A 125 3.92 -0.18 -4.81
N LEU A 126 4.59 -0.52 -3.70
CA LEU A 126 6.03 -0.35 -3.56
C LEU A 126 6.79 -1.18 -4.60
N GLN A 127 6.39 -2.43 -4.83
CA GLN A 127 7.03 -3.28 -5.84
C GLN A 127 6.84 -2.72 -7.26
N GLN A 128 5.64 -2.20 -7.58
CA GLN A 128 5.40 -1.59 -8.88
C GLN A 128 6.20 -0.30 -9.04
N PHE A 129 6.28 0.53 -8.00
CA PHE A 129 7.12 1.73 -7.98
C PHE A 129 8.58 1.38 -8.26
N ILE A 130 9.20 0.46 -7.51
CA ILE A 130 10.60 0.04 -7.70
C ILE A 130 10.83 -0.44 -9.14
N LYS A 131 9.91 -1.24 -9.66
CA LYS A 131 9.99 -1.78 -11.02
C LYS A 131 9.92 -0.69 -12.10
N LEU A 132 9.01 0.28 -11.96
CA LEU A 132 8.76 1.30 -12.99
C LEU A 132 9.71 2.50 -12.90
N SER A 133 10.16 2.84 -11.69
CA SER A 133 11.17 3.87 -11.46
C SER A 133 12.56 3.40 -11.89
N GLU A 134 12.80 2.09 -11.86
CA GLU A 134 14.12 1.47 -12.00
C GLU A 134 15.10 1.94 -10.92
N ARG A 135 14.55 2.40 -9.78
CA ARG A 135 15.31 2.89 -8.64
C ARG A 135 14.91 2.10 -7.40
N VAL A 136 15.92 1.55 -6.73
CA VAL A 136 15.76 0.92 -5.43
C VAL A 136 15.85 2.01 -4.35
N PRO A 137 14.84 2.18 -3.49
CA PRO A 137 14.92 3.07 -2.35
C PRO A 137 16.04 2.68 -1.42
N GLU A 138 16.73 3.66 -0.86
CA GLU A 138 17.71 3.38 0.18
C GLU A 138 17.01 3.05 1.50
N VAL A 139 15.91 3.77 1.77
CA VAL A 139 15.13 3.63 2.99
C VAL A 139 13.65 3.45 2.63
N VAL A 140 12.98 2.50 3.27
CA VAL A 140 11.54 2.30 3.17
C VAL A 140 10.93 2.33 4.56
N PHE A 141 9.96 3.20 4.78
CA PHE A 141 9.13 3.23 5.98
C PHE A 141 7.74 2.66 5.69
N VAL A 142 7.29 1.74 6.54
CA VAL A 142 6.00 1.06 6.41
C VAL A 142 5.06 1.51 7.52
N GLU A 143 3.92 2.07 7.12
CA GLU A 143 2.89 2.48 8.06
C GLU A 143 2.32 1.26 8.81
N VAL A 144 2.31 1.34 10.14
CA VAL A 144 1.70 0.36 11.02
C VAL A 144 0.48 1.00 11.66
N ALA A 145 -0.67 0.32 11.59
CA ALA A 145 -1.88 0.83 12.23
C ALA A 145 -2.79 -0.33 12.65
N LYS A 146 -3.31 -0.21 13.88
CA LYS A 146 -4.15 -1.24 14.53
C LYS A 146 -5.29 -1.73 13.63
N PRO A 147 -6.10 -0.87 12.97
CA PRO A 147 -7.23 -1.33 12.17
C PRO A 147 -6.82 -2.22 10.99
N PHE A 148 -5.72 -1.90 10.30
CA PHE A 148 -5.26 -2.70 9.15
C PHE A 148 -4.65 -4.03 9.56
N ASP A 149 -3.96 -4.06 10.70
CA ASP A 149 -3.32 -5.27 11.21
C ASP A 149 -4.34 -6.27 11.78
N HIS A 150 -5.43 -5.76 12.37
CA HIS A 150 -6.50 -6.59 12.92
C HIS A 150 -7.55 -6.99 11.89
N ARG A 151 -7.56 -6.37 10.71
CA ARG A 151 -8.51 -6.68 9.64
C ARG A 151 -7.78 -6.90 8.32
N ALA A 152 -7.47 -8.16 8.03
CA ALA A 152 -6.79 -8.53 6.78
C ALA A 152 -7.58 -8.10 5.53
N ALA A 153 -8.91 -8.02 5.65
CA ALA A 153 -9.82 -7.62 4.60
C ALA A 153 -10.43 -6.21 4.81
N PHE A 154 -9.66 -5.28 5.40
CA PHE A 154 -10.12 -3.94 5.77
C PHE A 154 -10.89 -3.20 4.65
N MET A 155 -10.48 -3.34 3.38
CA MET A 155 -11.16 -2.71 2.24
C MET A 155 -12.67 -3.04 2.15
N PHE A 156 -13.10 -4.23 2.60
CA PHE A 156 -14.52 -4.59 2.59
C PHE A 156 -15.37 -3.78 3.58
N GLY A 157 -14.75 -3.08 4.54
CA GLY A 157 -15.42 -2.09 5.38
C GLY A 157 -15.77 -0.82 4.60
N ASN A 158 -14.86 -0.35 3.75
CA ASN A 158 -14.90 1.01 3.19
C ASN A 158 -15.36 1.08 1.74
N SER A 159 -15.07 0.06 0.93
CA SER A 159 -15.16 0.17 -0.53
C SER A 159 -15.46 -1.18 -1.20
N LYS A 160 -16.56 -1.81 -0.76
CA LYS A 160 -16.88 -3.22 -1.09
C LYS A 160 -16.77 -3.56 -2.56
N PHE A 161 -17.42 -2.87 -3.50
CA PHE A 161 -17.48 -3.31 -4.91
C PHE A 161 -16.96 -2.28 -5.91
N ASN A 162 -16.01 -1.43 -5.51
CA ASN A 162 -15.39 -0.51 -6.46
C ASN A 162 -14.31 -1.23 -7.30
N ALA A 163 -13.86 -0.57 -8.37
CA ALA A 163 -12.87 -1.12 -9.30
C ALA A 163 -11.59 -1.57 -8.58
N ARG A 164 -11.02 -0.69 -7.76
CA ARG A 164 -9.79 -0.94 -6.98
C ARG A 164 -9.92 -2.14 -6.06
N ALA A 165 -11.04 -2.24 -5.34
CA ALA A 165 -11.32 -3.37 -4.46
C ALA A 165 -11.42 -4.68 -5.23
N ILE A 166 -11.92 -4.69 -6.47
CA ILE A 166 -11.92 -5.90 -7.31
C ILE A 166 -10.50 -6.20 -7.81
N GLU A 167 -9.77 -5.20 -8.30
CA GLU A 167 -8.45 -5.38 -8.90
C GLU A 167 -7.38 -5.82 -7.89
N GLN A 168 -7.44 -5.38 -6.63
CA GLN A 168 -6.39 -5.74 -5.64
C GLN A 168 -6.38 -7.22 -5.24
N PHE A 169 -7.53 -7.93 -5.31
CA PHE A 169 -7.64 -9.32 -4.85
C PHE A 169 -7.27 -10.31 -5.97
N ASP A 170 -6.04 -10.18 -6.47
CA ASP A 170 -5.40 -11.22 -7.26
C ASP A 170 -5.16 -12.50 -6.41
N LEU A 171 -4.56 -13.53 -7.01
CA LEU A 171 -4.33 -14.80 -6.30
C LEU A 171 -3.44 -14.63 -5.05
N LYS A 172 -2.38 -13.81 -5.14
CA LYS A 172 -1.42 -13.62 -4.04
C LYS A 172 -2.08 -12.84 -2.90
N THR A 173 -2.72 -11.73 -3.22
CA THR A 173 -3.43 -10.90 -2.22
C THR A 173 -4.56 -11.68 -1.60
N SER A 174 -5.29 -12.47 -2.39
CA SER A 174 -6.38 -13.29 -1.88
C SER A 174 -5.90 -14.37 -0.92
N ALA A 175 -4.77 -15.03 -1.23
CA ALA A 175 -4.19 -16.04 -0.36
C ALA A 175 -3.77 -15.45 1.01
N TRP A 176 -3.08 -14.31 1.00
CA TRP A 176 -2.65 -13.64 2.24
C TRP A 176 -3.82 -13.09 3.05
N THR A 177 -4.81 -12.51 2.39
CA THR A 177 -6.04 -12.06 3.04
C THR A 177 -6.77 -13.25 3.67
N GLY A 178 -6.86 -14.38 2.95
CA GLY A 178 -7.44 -15.62 3.45
C GLY A 178 -6.71 -16.17 4.67
N PHE A 179 -5.37 -16.14 4.69
CA PHE A 179 -4.58 -16.51 5.86
C PHE A 179 -4.91 -15.64 7.08
N GLY A 180 -5.07 -14.32 6.88
CA GLY A 180 -5.51 -13.41 7.93
C GLY A 180 -6.92 -13.72 8.45
N ILE A 181 -7.88 -13.95 7.56
CA ILE A 181 -9.27 -14.29 7.94
C ILE A 181 -9.32 -15.61 8.73
N VAL A 182 -8.60 -16.64 8.27
CA VAL A 182 -8.51 -17.93 8.98
C VAL A 182 -7.83 -17.76 10.35
N GLY A 183 -6.85 -16.87 10.44
CA GLY A 183 -6.19 -16.48 11.69
C GLY A 183 -7.03 -15.57 12.60
N GLY A 184 -8.26 -15.19 12.22
CA GLY A 184 -9.16 -14.38 13.04
C GLY A 184 -8.99 -12.87 12.90
N ALA A 185 -8.27 -12.37 11.88
CA ALA A 185 -8.12 -10.95 11.60
C ALA A 185 -9.38 -10.34 10.94
N CYS A 186 -10.46 -10.31 11.71
CA CYS A 186 -11.82 -9.93 11.31
C CYS A 186 -12.63 -9.49 12.54
N GLU A 187 -13.80 -8.89 12.31
CA GLU A 187 -14.72 -8.45 13.38
C GLU A 187 -15.51 -9.62 13.97
N GLY A 188 -14.82 -10.48 14.74
CA GLY A 188 -15.38 -11.69 15.32
C GLY A 188 -15.81 -12.73 14.27
N LYS A 189 -16.41 -13.83 14.74
CA LYS A 189 -16.73 -14.99 13.88
C LYS A 189 -17.65 -14.63 12.70
N ALA A 190 -18.67 -13.81 12.95
CA ALA A 190 -19.60 -13.36 11.91
C ALA A 190 -18.90 -12.48 10.87
N GLY A 191 -18.00 -11.59 11.31
CA GLY A 191 -17.13 -10.80 10.45
C GLY A 191 -16.25 -11.69 9.56
N CYS A 192 -15.62 -12.72 10.13
CA CYS A 192 -14.75 -13.62 9.36
C CYS A 192 -15.50 -14.39 8.27
N ILE A 193 -16.73 -14.86 8.54
CA ILE A 193 -17.55 -15.55 7.53
C ILE A 193 -17.93 -14.59 6.40
N LYS A 194 -18.31 -13.36 6.75
CA LYS A 194 -18.65 -12.31 5.78
C LYS A 194 -17.45 -11.94 4.92
N ASP A 195 -16.30 -11.73 5.54
CA ASP A 195 -15.05 -11.37 4.86
C ASP A 195 -14.56 -12.52 3.97
N ALA A 196 -14.71 -13.78 4.39
CA ALA A 196 -14.42 -14.94 3.54
C ALA A 196 -15.34 -15.00 2.30
N GLY A 197 -16.64 -14.72 2.48
CA GLY A 197 -17.60 -14.64 1.39
C GLY A 197 -17.26 -13.53 0.39
N PHE A 198 -16.93 -12.34 0.89
CA PHE A 198 -16.48 -11.23 0.04
C PHE A 198 -15.14 -11.53 -0.63
N LEU A 199 -14.19 -12.13 0.07
CA LEU A 199 -12.92 -12.54 -0.51
C LEU A 199 -13.13 -13.49 -1.70
N GLY A 200 -13.99 -14.51 -1.54
CA GLY A 200 -14.31 -15.43 -2.63
C GLY A 200 -14.96 -14.73 -3.82
N LEU A 201 -15.88 -13.81 -3.57
CA LEU A 201 -16.53 -13.02 -4.62
C LEU A 201 -15.53 -12.08 -5.31
N HIS A 202 -14.65 -11.41 -4.57
CA HIS A 202 -13.64 -10.50 -5.12
C HIS A 202 -12.57 -11.24 -5.92
N ALA A 203 -12.08 -12.37 -5.42
CA ALA A 203 -11.15 -13.22 -6.16
C ALA A 203 -11.77 -13.73 -7.46
N ALA A 204 -13.06 -14.14 -7.42
CA ALA A 204 -13.78 -14.55 -8.62
C ALA A 204 -13.98 -13.37 -9.58
N LEU A 205 -14.44 -12.21 -9.10
CA LEU A 205 -14.60 -11.01 -9.91
C LEU A 205 -13.27 -10.59 -10.51
N ASN A 206 -12.18 -10.55 -9.75
CA ASN A 206 -10.84 -10.30 -10.27
C ASN A 206 -10.49 -11.31 -11.37
N PHE A 207 -10.64 -12.61 -11.10
CA PHE A 207 -10.27 -13.68 -12.02
C PHE A 207 -11.03 -13.61 -13.35
N PHE A 208 -12.35 -13.42 -13.29
CA PHE A 208 -13.22 -13.38 -14.47
C PHE A 208 -13.32 -11.99 -15.12
N ASN A 209 -12.89 -10.93 -14.43
CA ASN A 209 -12.81 -9.59 -14.99
C ASN A 209 -11.60 -9.52 -15.93
N ILE A 210 -11.92 -9.52 -17.22
CA ILE A 210 -10.92 -9.42 -18.30
C ILE A 210 -10.52 -7.97 -18.61
N GLY A 211 -10.99 -6.97 -17.86
CA GLY A 211 -10.51 -5.58 -17.93
C GLY A 211 -10.75 -4.82 -19.25
N LEU A 212 -11.37 -5.47 -20.25
CA LEU A 212 -11.50 -4.93 -21.61
C LEU A 212 -12.87 -4.30 -21.91
N ILE A 213 -13.88 -4.52 -21.06
CA ILE A 213 -15.22 -3.93 -21.27
C ILE A 213 -15.27 -2.60 -20.50
N GLY A 214 -14.88 -1.51 -21.15
CA GLY A 214 -15.10 -0.15 -20.67
C GLY A 214 -13.90 0.79 -20.76
N ARG A 215 -12.71 0.38 -20.32
CA ARG A 215 -11.43 1.11 -20.41
C ARG A 215 -10.29 0.16 -20.02
N GLY A 216 -9.55 -0.34 -21.01
CA GLY A 216 -8.29 -1.05 -20.80
C GLY A 216 -7.15 -0.19 -21.32
N GLU A 217 -6.21 0.16 -20.46
CA GLU A 217 -5.06 0.98 -20.81
C GLU A 217 -3.80 0.47 -20.11
N ARG A 218 -2.64 0.99 -20.51
CA ARG A 218 -1.40 0.63 -19.82
C ARG A 218 -1.28 1.41 -18.51
N PRO A 219 -0.67 0.85 -17.44
CA PRO A 219 -0.47 1.57 -16.19
C PRO A 219 0.21 2.93 -16.36
N ASP A 220 1.21 3.03 -17.23
CA ASP A 220 1.93 4.29 -17.54
C ASP A 220 1.07 5.35 -18.25
N ALA A 221 -0.11 4.96 -18.75
CA ALA A 221 -1.07 5.85 -19.39
C ALA A 221 -2.21 6.30 -18.45
N ALA A 222 -2.27 5.81 -17.21
CA ALA A 222 -3.34 6.10 -16.24
C ALA A 222 -3.46 7.59 -15.84
N GLY A 223 -2.45 8.39 -16.18
CA GLY A 223 -2.23 9.74 -15.64
C GLY A 223 -1.52 9.70 -14.30
N THR A 224 -1.57 10.81 -13.58
CA THR A 224 -0.89 11.02 -12.29
C THR A 224 -1.87 11.54 -11.24
N LEU A 225 -1.69 11.12 -10.00
CA LEU A 225 -2.41 11.61 -8.84
C LEU A 225 -1.41 11.68 -7.69
N LEU A 226 -1.28 12.83 -7.02
CA LEU A 226 -0.39 12.93 -5.87
C LEU A 226 -0.92 12.05 -4.73
N SER A 227 0.02 11.41 -4.04
CA SER A 227 -0.32 10.63 -2.84
C SER A 227 -0.73 11.56 -1.70
N TYR A 228 -0.01 12.66 -1.46
CA TYR A 228 -0.40 13.63 -0.45
C TYR A 228 -1.72 14.32 -0.82
N ASP A 229 -2.67 14.33 0.11
CA ASP A 229 -4.03 14.85 -0.07
C ASP A 229 -4.41 15.75 1.10
N PRO A 230 -3.85 16.98 1.14
CA PRO A 230 -4.05 17.91 2.24
C PRO A 230 -5.53 18.23 2.39
N GLN A 231 -5.98 18.29 3.64
CA GLN A 231 -7.33 18.73 3.99
C GLN A 231 -7.24 20.03 4.77
N ASP A 232 -8.05 21.01 4.38
CA ASP A 232 -8.02 22.35 4.98
C ASP A 232 -9.15 22.56 6.00
N GLU A 233 -10.20 21.75 5.93
CA GLU A 233 -11.38 21.88 6.79
C GLU A 233 -11.73 20.54 7.46
N PRO A 234 -12.14 20.54 8.74
CA PRO A 234 -12.51 19.32 9.44
C PRO A 234 -13.77 18.68 8.85
N ARG A 235 -13.72 17.37 8.62
CA ARG A 235 -14.88 16.55 8.24
C ARG A 235 -15.70 16.13 9.44
N GLN A 236 -15.05 15.93 10.58
CA GLN A 236 -15.68 15.53 11.83
C GLN A 236 -15.03 16.30 12.99
N GLU A 237 -15.83 16.65 13.99
CA GLU A 237 -15.31 17.19 15.24
C GLU A 237 -14.41 16.16 15.93
N SER A 238 -13.27 16.66 16.39
CA SER A 238 -12.24 15.93 17.11
C SER A 238 -12.13 16.52 18.51
N GLU A 239 -11.61 15.75 19.46
CA GLU A 239 -11.24 16.22 20.79
C GLU A 239 -9.71 16.24 20.89
N PRO A 240 -9.01 17.31 20.47
CA PRO A 240 -7.54 17.31 20.39
C PRO A 240 -6.85 17.07 21.74
N ALA A 241 -7.51 17.39 22.86
CA ALA A 241 -7.01 17.11 24.19
C ALA A 241 -6.79 15.61 24.44
N ASP A 242 -7.53 14.73 23.76
CA ASP A 242 -7.33 13.27 23.85
C ASP A 242 -6.02 12.81 23.19
N ALA A 243 -5.40 13.63 22.33
CA ALA A 243 -4.07 13.36 21.79
C ALA A 243 -3.02 13.28 22.92
N ASN A 244 -3.18 14.04 24.00
CA ASN A 244 -2.28 14.03 25.16
C ASN A 244 -2.54 12.89 26.15
N ASN A 245 -3.60 12.10 25.96
CA ASN A 245 -3.83 10.93 26.79
C ASN A 245 -2.86 9.81 26.38
N ILE A 246 -1.75 9.64 27.08
CA ILE A 246 -0.78 8.58 26.78
C ILE A 246 -1.08 7.36 27.67
N LEU A 247 -1.44 6.25 27.04
CA LEU A 247 -1.61 4.97 27.74
C LEU A 247 -0.25 4.30 27.97
N PRO A 248 -0.06 3.58 29.09
CA PRO A 248 1.15 2.82 29.32
C PRO A 248 1.30 1.73 28.26
N VAL A 249 2.52 1.55 27.76
CA VAL A 249 2.83 0.46 26.82
C VAL A 249 2.64 -0.87 27.53
N THR A 250 1.72 -1.69 27.01
CA THR A 250 1.48 -3.06 27.49
C THR A 250 2.05 -4.06 26.50
N ASP A 251 2.44 -5.24 26.99
CA ASP A 251 2.84 -6.36 26.14
C ASP A 251 1.74 -6.66 25.12
N TRP A 252 2.05 -6.40 23.84
CA TRP A 252 1.13 -6.62 22.74
C TRP A 252 1.80 -7.44 21.64
N THR A 253 1.03 -8.33 21.02
CA THR A 253 1.51 -9.12 19.89
C THR A 253 0.57 -8.89 18.72
N ALA A 254 1.10 -8.44 17.58
CA ALA A 254 0.30 -8.29 16.39
C ALA A 254 -0.24 -9.66 15.91
N PRO A 255 -1.38 -9.70 15.20
CA PRO A 255 -1.90 -10.95 14.64
C PRO A 255 -0.86 -11.69 13.79
N GLN A 256 -0.81 -13.03 13.89
CA GLN A 256 0.24 -13.82 13.24
C GLN A 256 0.37 -13.58 11.74
N TRP A 257 -0.74 -13.30 11.05
CA TRP A 257 -0.74 -13.05 9.61
C TRP A 257 0.08 -11.81 9.23
N VAL A 258 -0.07 -10.71 9.96
CA VAL A 258 0.63 -9.45 9.65
C VAL A 258 2.10 -9.55 10.02
N ARG A 259 2.44 -10.21 11.13
CA ARG A 259 3.82 -10.50 11.55
C ARG A 259 4.58 -11.29 10.48
N SER A 260 3.92 -12.34 9.97
CA SER A 260 4.47 -13.17 8.91
C SER A 260 4.64 -12.37 7.61
N TYR A 261 3.65 -11.55 7.25
CA TYR A 261 3.70 -10.76 6.04
C TYR A 261 4.79 -9.68 6.08
N ARG A 262 4.92 -8.95 7.21
CA ARG A 262 5.98 -7.95 7.41
C ARG A 262 7.36 -8.55 7.27
N THR A 263 7.58 -9.72 7.85
CA THR A 263 8.85 -10.44 7.74
C THR A 263 9.18 -10.72 6.28
N ILE A 264 8.25 -11.31 5.52
CA ILE A 264 8.45 -11.61 4.09
C ILE A 264 8.66 -10.35 3.26
N MET A 265 7.88 -9.29 3.54
CA MET A 265 8.00 -8.01 2.84
C MET A 265 9.37 -7.38 3.10
N ARG A 266 9.78 -7.28 4.37
CA ARG A 266 11.09 -6.74 4.76
C ARG A 266 12.22 -7.54 4.12
N ASP A 267 12.21 -8.86 4.25
CA ASP A 267 13.28 -9.71 3.72
C ASP A 267 13.40 -9.57 2.20
N ARG A 268 12.26 -9.44 1.49
CA ARG A 268 12.26 -9.13 0.05
C ARG A 268 12.84 -7.75 -0.25
N LEU A 269 12.49 -6.71 0.52
CA LEU A 269 13.02 -5.36 0.31
C LEU A 269 14.53 -5.32 0.50
N LEU A 270 15.03 -5.92 1.59
CA LEU A 270 16.46 -6.04 1.86
C LEU A 270 17.18 -6.81 0.73
N THR A 271 16.59 -7.92 0.26
CA THR A 271 17.14 -8.69 -0.87
C THR A 271 17.14 -7.89 -2.18
N THR A 272 16.22 -6.95 -2.34
CA THR A 272 16.12 -6.07 -3.52
C THR A 272 17.15 -4.93 -3.47
N GLY A 273 17.85 -4.75 -2.34
CA GLY A 273 18.88 -3.73 -2.15
C GLY A 273 18.43 -2.51 -1.36
N VAL A 274 17.22 -2.53 -0.76
CA VAL A 274 16.84 -1.53 0.25
C VAL A 274 17.78 -1.69 1.45
N GLN A 275 18.40 -0.62 1.91
CA GLN A 275 19.37 -0.68 3.00
C GLN A 275 18.67 -0.72 4.36
N THR A 276 17.62 0.10 4.51
CA THR A 276 16.89 0.24 5.76
C THR A 276 15.39 0.09 5.54
N VAL A 277 14.77 -0.78 6.33
CA VAL A 277 13.31 -0.91 6.41
C VAL A 277 12.88 -0.52 7.82
N GLY A 278 12.14 0.58 7.93
CA GLY A 278 11.60 1.09 9.17
C GLY A 278 10.07 1.05 9.22
N TYR A 279 9.52 1.41 10.36
CA TYR A 279 8.09 1.44 10.64
C TYR A 279 7.71 2.78 11.27
N TYR A 280 6.49 3.22 11.02
CA TYR A 280 6.00 4.50 11.53
C TYR A 280 4.48 4.48 11.58
N GLN A 281 3.89 5.46 12.26
CA GLN A 281 2.49 5.81 12.12
C GLN A 281 2.38 7.33 12.25
N PRO A 282 1.69 8.02 11.33
CA PRO A 282 1.27 9.39 11.59
C PRO A 282 0.38 9.45 12.85
N PRO A 283 0.42 10.56 13.60
CA PRO A 283 -0.32 10.66 14.85
C PRO A 283 -1.82 10.58 14.59
N VAL A 284 -2.52 9.96 15.54
CA VAL A 284 -3.98 9.80 15.57
C VAL A 284 -4.47 10.22 16.95
N ILE A 285 -5.73 10.61 17.13
CA ILE A 285 -6.25 11.02 18.46
C ILE A 285 -6.43 9.82 19.39
N SER A 286 -6.75 8.64 18.86
CA SER A 286 -6.99 7.45 19.68
C SER A 286 -5.73 6.99 20.43
N PRO A 287 -5.72 7.04 21.78
CA PRO A 287 -4.54 6.65 22.55
C PRO A 287 -4.29 5.14 22.49
N GLU A 288 -5.34 4.35 22.29
CA GLU A 288 -5.27 2.90 22.10
C GLU A 288 -4.60 2.53 20.76
N HIS A 289 -4.78 3.35 19.73
CA HIS A 289 -4.13 3.15 18.44
C HIS A 289 -2.65 3.47 18.53
N ARG A 290 -2.29 4.59 19.18
CA ARG A 290 -0.87 4.95 19.38
C ARG A 290 -0.15 3.95 20.28
N MET A 291 -0.75 3.56 21.42
CA MET A 291 -0.21 2.53 22.32
C MET A 291 0.03 1.20 21.61
N TYR A 292 -0.84 0.81 20.68
CA TYR A 292 -0.63 -0.39 19.87
C TYR A 292 0.68 -0.32 19.08
N VAL A 293 0.96 0.80 18.41
CA VAL A 293 2.19 0.96 17.62
C VAL A 293 3.42 1.09 18.51
N ALA A 294 3.33 1.84 19.60
CA ALA A 294 4.40 1.94 20.59
C ALA A 294 4.79 0.56 21.16
N ALA A 295 3.81 -0.30 21.45
CA ALA A 295 4.06 -1.68 21.89
C ALA A 295 4.79 -2.52 20.83
N LEU A 296 4.44 -2.35 19.53
CA LEU A 296 5.18 -3.02 18.47
C LEU A 296 6.61 -2.48 18.32
N CYS A 297 6.81 -1.17 18.42
CA CYS A 297 8.14 -0.55 18.37
C CYS A 297 9.03 -1.02 19.52
N ALA A 298 8.47 -1.20 20.72
CA ALA A 298 9.20 -1.65 21.90
C ALA A 298 9.56 -3.15 21.90
N ASP A 299 8.87 -3.97 21.10
CA ASP A 299 9.07 -5.42 21.06
C ASP A 299 9.26 -5.95 19.62
N GLU A 300 8.17 -6.30 18.93
CA GLU A 300 8.20 -6.97 17.62
C GLU A 300 9.12 -6.28 16.59
N LEU A 301 9.19 -4.96 16.63
CA LEU A 301 9.89 -4.12 15.67
C LEU A 301 11.16 -3.46 16.24
N ALA A 302 11.55 -3.76 17.49
CA ALA A 302 12.66 -3.11 18.19
C ALA A 302 14.03 -3.27 17.50
N ALA A 303 14.18 -4.28 16.63
CA ALA A 303 15.39 -4.49 15.84
C ALA A 303 15.48 -3.61 14.58
N PHE A 304 14.48 -2.75 14.33
CA PHE A 304 14.38 -1.90 13.15
C PHE A 304 14.04 -0.46 13.58
N PRO A 305 14.38 0.56 12.78
CA PRO A 305 13.89 1.92 13.04
C PRO A 305 12.36 1.92 13.13
N CYS A 306 11.83 2.41 14.25
CA CYS A 306 10.40 2.44 14.52
C CYS A 306 10.08 3.77 15.17
N ILE A 307 9.31 4.61 14.46
CA ILE A 307 8.96 5.95 14.90
C ILE A 307 7.69 5.82 15.75
N ASP A 308 7.84 6.06 17.04
CA ASP A 308 6.76 5.96 18.02
C ASP A 308 5.82 7.18 17.88
N PRO A 309 4.52 6.98 17.64
CA PRO A 309 3.56 8.09 17.57
C PRO A 309 3.21 8.72 18.94
N ASN A 310 3.74 8.22 20.07
CA ASN A 310 3.48 8.73 21.43
C ASN A 310 4.47 9.79 21.92
N ASP A 311 5.23 10.43 21.04
CA ASP A 311 6.12 11.51 21.45
C ASP A 311 5.32 12.67 22.10
N PRO A 312 5.57 13.00 23.38
CA PRO A 312 4.79 14.01 24.09
C PRO A 312 4.97 15.42 23.52
N GLU A 313 6.14 15.74 22.96
CA GLU A 313 6.40 17.06 22.39
C GLU A 313 5.60 17.25 21.10
N LEU A 314 5.56 16.23 20.23
CA LEU A 314 4.70 16.22 19.05
C LEU A 314 3.23 16.37 19.43
N LEU A 315 2.75 15.56 20.38
CA LEU A 315 1.33 15.51 20.74
C LEU A 315 0.85 16.86 21.31
N GLU A 316 1.68 17.53 22.11
CA GLU A 316 1.37 18.86 22.63
C GLU A 316 1.21 19.90 21.50
N LEU A 317 2.02 19.82 20.44
CA LEU A 317 1.89 20.69 19.26
C LEU A 317 0.63 20.41 18.43
N LEU A 318 -0.03 19.27 18.64
CA LEU A 318 -1.22 18.83 17.93
C LEU A 318 -2.52 19.00 18.75
N THR A 319 -2.49 19.79 19.82
CA THR A 319 -3.66 20.08 20.68
C THR A 319 -4.61 21.15 20.13
N GLU A 320 -4.22 21.81 19.05
CA GLU A 320 -5.03 22.80 18.31
C GLU A 320 -6.02 22.11 17.34
N PRO A 321 -6.96 22.82 16.70
CA PRO A 321 -7.89 22.24 15.71
C PRO A 321 -7.17 21.90 14.40
N LEU A 322 -6.23 20.97 14.47
CA LEU A 322 -5.33 20.51 13.40
C LEU A 322 -5.73 19.14 12.85
N TRP A 323 -6.94 18.69 13.19
CA TRP A 323 -7.44 17.34 12.91
C TRP A 323 -8.60 17.41 11.92
N PHE A 324 -8.47 16.69 10.81
CA PHE A 324 -9.52 16.51 9.82
C PHE A 324 -10.68 15.70 10.40
N ASP A 325 -10.32 14.68 11.18
CA ASP A 325 -11.17 13.82 11.98
C ASP A 325 -10.30 13.15 13.06
N PRO A 326 -10.82 12.24 13.92
CA PRO A 326 -10.02 11.63 14.98
C PRO A 326 -8.83 10.76 14.51
N GLU A 327 -8.73 10.49 13.21
CA GLU A 327 -7.74 9.62 12.59
C GLU A 327 -6.75 10.39 11.71
N HIS A 328 -7.10 11.58 11.21
CA HIS A 328 -6.33 12.26 10.16
C HIS A 328 -6.03 13.72 10.52
N LEU A 329 -4.86 14.20 10.12
CA LEU A 329 -4.45 15.60 10.26
C LEU A 329 -5.02 16.47 9.13
N LEU A 330 -5.22 17.75 9.42
CA LEU A 330 -5.32 18.84 8.42
C LEU A 330 -3.92 19.20 7.90
N ASP A 331 -3.82 19.99 6.82
CA ASP A 331 -2.53 20.39 6.23
C ASP A 331 -1.59 21.06 7.24
N ASP A 332 -2.12 21.93 8.12
CA ASP A 332 -1.33 22.59 9.17
C ASP A 332 -0.78 21.58 10.19
N GLY A 333 -1.58 20.58 10.56
CA GLY A 333 -1.14 19.48 11.43
C GLY A 333 -0.09 18.61 10.76
N ALA A 334 -0.30 18.28 9.48
CA ALA A 334 0.65 17.55 8.65
C ALA A 334 1.99 18.31 8.50
N ALA A 335 1.96 19.64 8.45
CA ALA A 335 3.16 20.48 8.43
C ALA A 335 3.99 20.31 9.72
N ILE A 336 3.33 20.32 10.88
CA ILE A 336 3.95 20.12 12.19
C ILE A 336 4.56 18.72 12.27
N TYR A 337 3.75 17.70 11.97
CA TYR A 337 4.21 16.31 11.99
C TYR A 337 5.38 16.07 11.04
N THR A 338 5.32 16.59 9.82
CA THR A 338 6.36 16.39 8.81
C THR A 338 7.70 16.99 9.25
N ARG A 339 7.68 18.16 9.91
CA ARG A 339 8.89 18.78 10.46
C ARG A 339 9.48 17.96 11.61
N TRP A 340 8.63 17.53 12.54
CA TRP A 340 9.05 16.67 13.65
C TRP A 340 9.63 15.34 13.14
N LEU A 341 8.95 14.71 12.17
CA LEU A 341 9.37 13.45 11.55
C LEU A 341 10.76 13.54 10.92
N ALA A 342 11.14 14.68 10.35
CA ALA A 342 12.48 14.87 9.81
C ALA A 342 13.56 14.73 10.90
N GLY A 343 13.30 15.24 12.11
CA GLY A 343 14.17 15.07 13.27
C GLY A 343 14.28 13.61 13.69
N GLU A 344 13.14 12.93 13.83
CA GLU A 344 13.10 11.50 14.20
C GLU A 344 13.83 10.59 13.21
N LEU A 345 13.74 10.88 11.91
CA LEU A 345 14.47 10.11 10.90
C LEU A 345 15.99 10.27 11.05
N ILE A 346 16.44 11.46 11.43
CA ILE A 346 17.86 11.76 11.68
C ILE A 346 18.31 11.03 12.96
N ASP A 347 17.54 11.13 14.03
CA ASP A 347 17.88 10.59 15.34
C ASP A 347 17.78 9.06 15.42
N SER A 348 16.85 8.46 14.67
CA SER A 348 16.71 7.00 14.58
C SER A 348 17.89 6.30 13.90
N GLY A 349 18.78 7.05 13.25
CA GLY A 349 19.89 6.49 12.47
C GLY A 349 19.45 5.72 11.23
N ALA A 350 18.19 5.89 10.79
CA ALA A 350 17.65 5.23 9.60
C ALA A 350 18.28 5.76 8.30
N LEU A 351 18.83 6.97 8.34
CA LEU A 351 19.45 7.67 7.22
C LEU A 351 20.96 7.48 7.22
N THR A 352 21.55 7.32 6.03
CA THR A 352 23.00 7.39 5.86
C THR A 352 23.47 8.78 6.26
N ALA A 353 24.48 8.83 7.14
CA ALA A 353 25.05 10.08 7.62
C ALA A 353 25.48 10.98 6.45
N PRO A 354 25.41 12.31 6.59
CA PRO A 354 25.90 13.21 5.57
C PRO A 354 27.35 12.84 5.28
N THR A 355 27.66 12.57 4.02
CA THR A 355 29.05 12.58 3.59
C THR A 355 29.49 14.03 3.77
N HIS A 356 30.11 14.34 4.92
CA HIS A 356 30.90 15.54 5.04
C HIS A 356 31.91 15.44 3.90
N ALA A 357 31.67 16.18 2.83
CA ALA A 357 32.70 16.46 1.87
C ALA A 357 33.82 17.03 2.74
N THR A 358 34.86 16.22 2.94
CA THR A 358 36.12 16.70 3.47
C THR A 358 36.51 17.79 2.50
N ALA A 359 36.22 19.04 2.88
CA ALA A 359 36.90 20.20 2.36
C ALA A 359 38.34 20.07 2.84
N ALA A 360 39.07 19.11 2.27
CA ALA A 360 40.50 19.13 2.22
C ALA A 360 40.83 20.35 1.37
N SER A 361 41.01 21.45 2.08
CA SER A 361 41.96 22.50 1.79
C SER A 361 43.18 21.94 1.02
N GLU A 362 43.08 21.85 -0.30
CA GLU A 362 44.20 22.10 -1.20
C GLU A 362 44.25 23.61 -1.47
N VAL A 363 44.47 24.37 -0.39
CA VAL A 363 45.12 25.67 -0.50
C VAL A 363 46.60 25.39 -0.34
N ALA A 364 47.27 25.35 -1.49
CA ALA A 364 48.68 25.62 -1.73
C ALA A 364 49.62 25.74 -0.52
N GLN A 365 50.64 24.88 -0.51
CA GLN A 365 52.04 25.31 -0.36
C GLN A 365 52.97 24.43 -1.18
#